data_AF-U7DCF6-F1
#
_entry.id   AF-U7DCF6-F1
#
_cell.length_a   1.000
_cell.length_b   1.000
_cell.length_c   1.000
_cell.angle_alpha   90.00
_cell.angle_beta   90.00
_cell.angle_gamma   90.00
#
_symmetry.space_group_name_H-M   'P 1'
#
loop_
_entity.id
_entity.type
_entity.pdbx_description
1 polymer ?
#
loop_
_entity_poly.entity_id
_entity_poly.type
_entity_poly.pdbx_seq_one_letter_code
_entity_poly.pdbx_strand_id
1 'polypeptide(L)' 'MITLDSQRCDSCGTCVAVCPVAAISMEKQPCINSSCIGCQKCVLLCPWGALSAQAKAKA' A
#
# COMPACT_ATOMS: atom_id res chain seq x y z
N MET A 1 1.99 4.73 -8.79
CA MET A 1 1.99 5.20 -7.39
C MET A 1 0.95 4.38 -6.63
N ILE A 2 1.25 3.96 -5.39
CA ILE A 2 0.29 3.20 -4.56
C ILE A 2 -0.48 4.21 -3.71
N THR A 3 -1.79 4.06 -3.63
CA THR A 3 -2.69 4.87 -2.78
C THR A 3 -3.34 4.02 -1.72
N LEU A 4 -3.52 4.56 -0.52
CA LEU A 4 -4.22 3.93 0.59
C LEU A 4 -5.61 4.54 0.76
N ASP A 5 -6.62 3.68 0.85
CA ASP A 5 -7.97 4.00 1.30
C ASP A 5 -8.06 3.79 2.81
N SER A 6 -8.11 4.91 3.53
CA SER A 6 -8.18 4.95 4.99
C SER A 6 -9.50 4.45 5.57
N GLN A 7 -10.58 4.37 4.77
CA GLN A 7 -11.88 3.86 5.20
C GLN A 7 -11.93 2.33 5.20
N ARG A 8 -11.16 1.70 4.30
CA ARG A 8 -11.06 0.24 4.18
C ARG A 8 -9.87 -0.34 4.94
N CYS A 9 -8.90 0.49 5.31
CA CYS A 9 -7.72 0.04 6.01
C CYS A 9 -8.00 -0.16 7.50
N ASP A 10 -7.93 -1.41 7.95
CA ASP A 10 -8.01 -1.79 9.37
C ASP A 10 -6.63 -1.72 10.08
N SER A 11 -5.65 -1.04 9.50
CA SER A 11 -4.31 -0.87 10.10
C SER A 11 -3.63 -2.19 10.52
N CYS A 12 -3.89 -3.29 9.80
CA CYS A 12 -3.34 -4.62 10.12
C CYS A 12 -1.81 -4.75 9.96
N GLY A 13 -1.18 -3.84 9.21
CA GLY A 13 0.28 -3.82 9.02
C GLY A 13 0.83 -4.83 8.00
N THR A 14 0.00 -5.68 7.37
CA THR A 14 0.46 -6.67 6.37
C THR A 14 1.28 -6.05 5.25
N CYS A 15 0.88 -4.86 4.78
CA CYS A 15 1.58 -4.13 3.71
C CYS A 15 3.04 -3.78 4.08
N VAL A 16 3.32 -3.47 5.34
CA VAL A 16 4.68 -3.19 5.84
C VAL A 16 5.53 -4.45 5.78
N ALA A 17 5.01 -5.56 6.30
CA ALA A 17 5.71 -6.84 6.35
C ALA A 17 6.08 -7.38 4.96
N VAL A 18 5.25 -7.13 3.94
CA VAL A 18 5.45 -7.65 2.58
C VAL A 18 6.26 -6.70 1.69
N CYS A 19 6.57 -5.49 2.17
CA CYS A 19 7.28 -4.49 1.39
C CYS A 19 8.77 -4.86 1.25
N PRO A 20 9.25 -5.22 0.04
CA PRO A 20 10.62 -5.71 -0.14
C PRO A 20 11.69 -4.62 0.08
N VAL A 21 11.30 -3.35 -0.01
CA VAL A 21 12.16 -2.18 0.12
C VAL A 21 11.87 -1.38 1.39
N ALA A 22 11.04 -1.93 2.29
CA ALA A 22 10.61 -1.25 3.52
C ALA A 22 10.13 0.20 3.30
N ALA A 23 9.49 0.46 2.14
CA ALA A 23 9.02 1.79 1.76
C ALA A 23 7.70 2.20 2.43
N ILE A 24 7.16 1.38 3.32
CA ILE A 24 5.90 1.64 4.02
C ILE A 24 6.20 1.71 5.51
N SER A 25 5.88 2.85 6.12
CA SER A 25 5.97 3.09 7.55
C SER A 25 4.61 2.93 8.22
N MET A 26 4.58 2.46 9.46
CA MET A 26 3.35 2.32 10.24
C MET A 26 3.31 3.35 11.37
N GLU A 27 2.35 4.27 11.32
CA GLU A 27 2.03 5.14 12.46
C GLU A 27 0.61 4.87 12.94
N LYS A 28 -0.39 5.62 12.47
CA LYS A 28 -1.81 5.29 12.64
C LYS A 28 -2.36 4.51 11.44
N GLN A 29 -1.79 4.78 10.27
CA GLN A 29 -2.09 4.16 8.99
C GLN A 29 -0.79 3.96 8.20
N PRO A 30 -0.77 3.03 7.23
CA PRO A 30 0.39 2.80 6.40
C PRO A 30 0.73 4.02 5.52
N CYS A 31 1.90 4.61 5.75
CA CYS A 31 2.42 5.73 4.95
C CYS A 31 3.46 5.22 3.95
N ILE A 32 3.23 5.46 2.66
CA ILE A 32 4.12 5.02 1.58
C ILE A 32 5.10 6.13 1.24
N ASN A 33 6.39 5.84 1.33
CA ASN A 33 7.48 6.76 1.04
C ASN A 33 7.87 6.73 -0.45
N SER A 34 8.72 7.68 -0.85
CA SER A 34 9.28 7.78 -2.21
C SER A 34 10.15 6.59 -2.62
N SER A 35 10.62 5.78 -1.67
CA SER A 35 11.34 4.52 -1.92
C SER A 35 10.47 3.43 -2.54
N CYS A 36 9.16 3.66 -2.68
CA CYS A 36 8.24 2.69 -3.27
C CYS A 36 8.54 2.46 -4.75
N ILE A 37 9.07 1.28 -5.06
CA ILE A 37 9.37 0.84 -6.44
C ILE A 37 8.13 0.39 -7.24
N GLY A 38 6.92 0.51 -6.67
CA GLY A 38 5.69 0.11 -7.35
C GLY A 38 5.58 -1.39 -7.62
N CYS A 39 6.12 -2.26 -6.75
CA CYS A 39 6.06 -3.72 -6.92
C CYS A 39 4.66 -4.33 -6.73
N GLN A 40 3.69 -3.56 -6.23
CA GLN A 40 2.27 -3.94 -6.07
C GLN A 40 1.98 -5.14 -5.13
N LYS A 41 2.98 -5.71 -4.46
CA LYS A 41 2.78 -6.80 -3.48
C LYS A 41 1.81 -6.43 -2.36
N CYS A 42 1.88 -5.19 -1.88
CA CYS A 42 1.01 -4.70 -0.82
C CYS A 42 -0.47 -4.62 -1.24
N VAL A 43 -0.76 -4.37 -2.52
CA VAL A 43 -2.12 -4.38 -3.08
C VAL A 43 -2.65 -5.81 -3.16
N LEU A 44 -1.83 -6.73 -3.70
CA LEU A 44 -2.20 -8.14 -3.86
C LEU A 44 -2.47 -8.86 -2.54
N LEU A 45 -1.72 -8.53 -1.49
CA LEU A 45 -1.83 -9.17 -0.17
C LEU A 45 -2.79 -8.46 0.78
N CYS A 46 -3.38 -7.34 0.38
CA CYS A 46 -4.34 -6.64 1.24
C CYS A 46 -5.71 -7.34 1.14
N PRO A 47 -6.19 -8.03 2.20
CA PRO A 47 -7.48 -8.72 2.15
C PRO A 47 -8.67 -7.75 2.06
N TRP A 48 -8.49 -6.53 2.57
CA TRP A 48 -9.51 -5.48 2.55
C TRP A 48 -9.55 -4.68 1.25
N GLY A 49 -8.59 -4.91 0.33
CA GLY A 49 -8.47 -4.12 -0.89
C GLY A 49 -8.32 -2.61 -0.61
N ALA A 50 -7.70 -2.26 0.52
CA ALA A 50 -7.50 -0.88 0.94
C ALA A 50 -6.37 -0.19 0.15
N LEU A 51 -5.50 -0.95 -0.51
CA LEU A 51 -4.40 -0.42 -1.30
C LEU A 51 -4.74 -0.55 -2.78
N SER A 52 -4.45 0.50 -3.55
CA SER A 52 -4.64 0.49 -5.01
C SER A 52 -3.37 0.95 -5.72
N ALA A 53 -2.98 0.23 -6.76
CA ALA A 53 -1.95 0.66 -7.68
C ALA A 53 -2.60 1.55 -8.73
N GLN A 54 -2.37 2.85 -8.68
CA GLN A 54 -2.72 3.70 -9.82
C GLN A 54 -1.68 3.43 -10.93
N ALA A 55 -1.96 2.43 -11.77
CA ALA A 55 -1.70 2.57 -13.19
C ALA A 55 -2.69 3.64 -13.66
N LYS A 56 -2.23 4.66 -14.40
CA LYS A 56 -3.15 5.60 -15.03
C LYS A 56 -4.15 4.76 -15.85
N ALA A 57 -5.39 4.64 -15.36
CA ALA A 57 -6.50 4.21 -16.19
C ALA A 57 -6.61 5.28 -17.25
N LYS A 58 -6.18 4.92 -18.47
CA LYS A 58 -6.33 5.72 -19.67
C LYS A 58 -7.83 5.80 -19.92
N ALA A 59 -8.46 6.88 -19.46
CA ALA A 59 -9.71 7.36 -20.05
C ALA A 59 -9.38 7.98 -21.42
#